data_AF-A0A842VJQ4-F1
#
_entry.id   AF-A0A842VJQ4-F1
#
_cell.length_a   1.000
_cell.length_b   1.000
_cell.length_c   1.000
_cell.angle_alpha   90.00
_cell.angle_beta   90.00
_cell.angle_gamma   90.00
#
_symmetry.space_group_name_H-M   'P 1'
#
loop_
_entity.id
_entity.type
_entity.pdbx_description
1 polymer ?
#
loop_
_entity_poly.entity_id
_entity_poly.type
_entity_poly.pdbx_seq_one_letter_code
_entity_poly.pdbx_strand_id
1 'polypeptide(L)'
;MNDINEQIKQLELLLQNISKELKSLQPTETLVEKQNQLHAIENTIQKLTKDNVPIPNDLRELKLKLVYEIEQLPDIEEAKKRLALVFKDYQEIFQPAAVKKRTLKRRKRRKRRKKLGRRIEVIDLLKAEIIPKDTVIFRTYKGIRYEAQIDRNGKIVTTFNGRVQMFDSPSAAAVTLTNLSQNGWKWWFVSIDGKKRELDYYRKEYIKNEAKRRR
;
A
#
# COMPACT_ATOMS: atom_id res chain seq x y z
N MET A 1 29.04 0.73 -13.25
CA MET A 1 27.63 0.27 -13.09
C MET A 1 27.47 -1.25 -13.15
N ASN A 2 28.51 -2.07 -13.43
CA ASN A 2 28.38 -3.54 -13.49
C ASN A 2 28.38 -4.25 -12.13
N ASP A 3 28.86 -3.60 -11.07
CA ASP A 3 29.04 -4.20 -9.73
C ASP A 3 27.71 -4.52 -9.02
N ILE A 4 26.71 -3.66 -9.15
CA ILE A 4 25.40 -3.84 -8.48
C ILE A 4 24.63 -5.02 -9.06
N ASN A 5 24.64 -5.20 -10.38
CA ASN A 5 23.94 -6.31 -11.02
C ASN A 5 24.59 -7.67 -10.69
N GLU A 6 25.91 -7.67 -10.49
CA GLU A 6 26.64 -8.87 -10.09
C GLU A 6 26.37 -9.22 -8.62
N GLN A 7 26.31 -8.21 -7.73
CA GLN A 7 25.89 -8.36 -6.33
C GLN A 7 24.44 -8.86 -6.21
N ILE A 8 23.52 -8.39 -7.07
CA ILE A 8 22.14 -8.88 -7.12
C ILE A 8 22.10 -10.37 -7.49
N LYS A 9 22.88 -10.80 -8.49
CA LYS A 9 22.96 -12.22 -8.87
C LYS A 9 23.52 -13.09 -7.75
N GLN A 10 24.54 -12.61 -7.04
CA GLN A 10 25.10 -13.32 -5.88
C GLN A 10 24.07 -13.46 -4.75
N LEU A 11 23.29 -12.41 -4.47
CA LEU A 11 22.20 -12.46 -3.50
C LEU A 11 21.09 -13.43 -3.92
N GLU A 12 20.71 -13.46 -5.20
CA GLU A 12 19.72 -14.41 -5.72
C GLU A 12 20.18 -15.86 -5.52
N LEU A 13 21.45 -16.15 -5.80
CA LEU A 13 22.03 -17.47 -5.60
C LEU A 13 22.03 -17.89 -4.12
N LEU A 14 22.43 -16.98 -3.23
CA LEU A 14 22.43 -17.22 -1.78
C LEU A 14 21.01 -17.47 -1.25
N LEU A 15 20.02 -16.69 -1.70
CA LEU A 15 18.63 -16.88 -1.32
C LEU A 15 18.07 -18.21 -1.84
N GLN A 16 18.45 -18.66 -3.03
CA GLN A 16 18.06 -19.96 -3.55
C GLN A 16 18.65 -21.12 -2.71
N ASN A 17 19.89 -21.00 -2.27
CA ASN A 17 20.53 -22.01 -1.42
C ASN A 17 19.87 -22.08 -0.04
N ILE A 18 19.69 -20.92 0.61
CA ILE A 18 19.00 -20.83 1.90
C ILE A 18 17.56 -21.38 1.80
N SER A 19 16.85 -21.11 0.69
CA SER A 19 15.51 -21.64 0.46
C SER A 19 15.49 -23.16 0.33
N LYS A 20 16.48 -23.76 -0.35
CA LYS A 20 16.61 -25.21 -0.46
C LYS A 20 16.87 -25.85 0.91
N GLU A 21 17.79 -25.29 1.69
CA GLU A 21 18.11 -25.78 3.04
C GLU A 21 16.92 -25.64 4.00
N LEU A 22 16.22 -24.50 3.97
CA LEU A 22 15.02 -24.30 4.79
C LEU A 22 13.86 -25.22 4.38
N LYS A 23 13.75 -25.62 3.10
CA LYS A 23 12.75 -26.60 2.65
C LYS A 23 13.05 -28.01 3.12
N SER A 24 14.31 -28.42 3.12
CA SER A 24 14.71 -29.71 3.72
C SER A 24 14.51 -29.75 5.23
N LEU A 25 14.49 -28.58 5.88
CA LEU A 25 14.35 -28.42 7.33
C LEU A 25 12.94 -27.97 7.76
N GLN A 26 11.93 -28.01 6.87
CA GLN A 26 10.54 -27.75 7.26
C GLN A 26 10.12 -28.85 8.25
N PRO A 27 9.88 -28.51 9.53
CA PRO A 27 9.30 -29.46 10.44
C PRO A 27 7.86 -29.68 9.98
N THR A 28 7.53 -30.87 9.49
CA THR A 28 6.13 -31.26 9.30
C THR A 28 5.41 -31.42 10.64
N GLU A 29 6.17 -31.55 11.73
CA GLU A 29 5.73 -31.77 13.10
C GLU A 29 6.29 -30.68 14.02
N THR A 30 5.50 -30.23 14.98
CA THR A 30 5.89 -29.19 15.95
C THR A 30 6.93 -29.71 16.94
N LEU A 31 7.75 -28.82 17.53
CA LEU A 31 8.71 -29.17 18.58
C LEU A 31 8.06 -29.95 19.73
N VAL A 32 6.81 -29.62 20.06
CA VAL A 32 6.01 -30.29 21.08
C VAL A 32 5.71 -31.75 20.69
N GLU A 33 5.36 -32.02 19.44
CA GLU A 33 5.12 -33.38 18.95
C GLU A 33 6.38 -34.23 19.00
N LYS A 34 7.54 -33.67 18.62
CA LYS A 34 8.83 -34.35 18.71
C LYS A 34 9.24 -34.67 20.14
N GLN A 35 9.00 -33.74 21.08
CA GLN A 35 9.21 -33.98 22.51
C GLN A 35 8.30 -35.08 23.05
N ASN A 36 7.03 -35.11 22.63
CA ASN A 36 6.09 -36.16 23.02
C ASN A 36 6.51 -37.54 22.46
N GLN A 37 6.98 -37.59 21.21
CA GLN A 37 7.53 -38.81 20.61
C GLN A 37 8.76 -39.30 21.37
N LEU A 38 9.71 -38.40 21.69
CA LEU A 38 10.89 -38.72 22.49
C LEU A 38 10.49 -39.29 23.84
N HIS A 39 9.56 -38.63 24.54
CA HIS A 39 9.11 -39.06 25.86
C HIS A 39 8.43 -40.44 25.82
N ALA A 40 7.63 -40.71 24.77
CA ALA A 40 7.02 -42.02 24.57
C ALA A 40 8.09 -43.13 24.40
N ILE A 41 9.17 -42.85 23.66
CA ILE A 41 10.28 -43.79 23.45
C ILE A 41 11.10 -43.97 24.73
N GLU A 42 11.32 -42.93 25.51
CA GLU A 42 11.99 -43.06 26.80
C GLU A 42 11.18 -43.93 27.76
N ASN A 43 9.86 -43.76 27.76
CA ASN A 43 8.97 -44.59 28.56
C ASN A 43 8.98 -46.07 28.09
N THR A 44 9.09 -46.36 26.79
CA THR A 44 9.23 -47.75 26.32
C THR A 44 10.59 -48.33 26.67
N ILE A 45 11.68 -47.58 26.55
CA ILE A 45 13.02 -48.00 26.97
C ILE A 45 13.06 -48.28 28.47
N GLN A 46 12.43 -47.42 29.30
CA GLN A 46 12.32 -47.64 30.74
C GLN A 46 11.53 -48.90 31.10
N LYS A 47 10.45 -49.22 30.37
CA LYS A 47 9.71 -50.48 30.55
C LYS A 47 10.56 -51.69 30.19
N LEU A 48 11.21 -51.67 29.02
CA LEU A 48 12.08 -52.77 28.57
C LEU A 48 13.24 -53.02 29.53
N THR A 49 13.85 -51.96 30.06
CA THR A 49 14.92 -52.08 31.06
C THR A 49 14.40 -52.62 32.39
N LYS A 50 13.21 -52.21 32.84
CA LYS A 50 12.55 -52.78 34.03
C LYS A 50 12.25 -54.26 33.87
N ASP A 51 11.89 -54.68 32.67
CA ASP A 51 11.59 -56.08 32.32
C ASP A 51 12.86 -56.90 31.98
N ASN A 52 14.06 -56.33 32.12
CA ASN A 52 15.37 -56.93 31.75
C ASN A 52 15.45 -57.39 30.28
N VAL A 53 14.67 -56.78 29.40
CA VAL A 53 14.70 -57.06 27.96
C VAL A 53 15.78 -56.18 27.29
N PRO A 54 16.66 -56.75 26.44
CA PRO A 54 17.64 -55.96 25.71
C PRO A 54 16.96 -54.95 24.79
N ILE A 55 17.39 -53.70 24.87
CA ILE A 55 16.82 -52.59 24.08
C ILE A 55 17.15 -52.79 22.59
N PRO A 56 16.14 -52.86 21.70
CA PRO A 56 16.34 -52.90 20.25
C PRO A 56 17.18 -51.73 19.73
N ASN A 57 18.09 -52.00 18.79
CA ASN A 57 18.93 -50.96 18.17
C ASN A 57 18.09 -49.89 17.46
N ASP A 58 17.00 -50.29 16.81
CA ASP A 58 16.08 -49.38 16.13
C ASP A 58 15.53 -48.28 17.06
N LEU A 59 15.22 -48.61 18.32
CA LEU A 59 14.75 -47.63 19.31
C LEU A 59 15.85 -46.66 19.74
N ARG A 60 17.11 -47.11 19.76
CA ARG A 60 18.26 -46.24 20.06
C ARG A 60 18.52 -45.27 18.93
N GLU A 61 18.51 -45.75 17.69
CA GLU A 61 18.67 -44.92 16.50
C GLU A 61 17.55 -43.87 16.40
N LEU A 62 16.31 -44.29 16.66
CA LEU A 62 15.17 -43.39 16.61
C LEU A 62 15.22 -42.34 17.73
N LYS A 63 15.67 -42.71 18.94
CA LYS A 63 15.94 -41.76 20.02
C LYS A 63 17.00 -40.73 19.61
N LEU A 64 18.14 -41.17 19.09
CA LEU A 64 19.23 -40.29 18.67
C LEU A 64 18.78 -39.32 17.58
N LYS A 65 18.02 -39.81 16.59
CA LYS A 65 17.47 -38.99 15.52
C LYS A 65 16.52 -37.90 16.06
N LEU A 66 15.62 -38.24 16.98
CA LEU A 66 14.70 -37.27 17.58
C LEU A 66 15.41 -36.23 18.44
N VAL A 67 16.44 -36.63 19.20
CA VAL A 67 17.25 -35.67 19.99
C VAL A 67 17.93 -34.68 19.06
N TYR A 68 18.56 -35.17 17.99
CA TYR A 68 19.21 -34.31 16.99
C TYR A 68 18.22 -33.36 16.32
N GLU A 69 17.03 -33.85 15.94
CA GLU A 69 15.98 -33.00 15.36
C GLU A 69 15.53 -31.92 16.36
N ILE A 70 15.33 -32.25 17.63
CA ILE A 70 14.91 -31.29 18.67
C ILE A 70 15.96 -30.20 18.90
N GLU A 71 17.26 -30.54 18.89
CA GLU A 71 18.35 -29.58 19.05
C GLU A 71 18.44 -28.59 17.89
N GLN A 72 18.12 -29.01 16.65
CA GLN A 72 18.21 -28.17 15.46
C GLN A 72 17.01 -27.22 15.29
N LEU A 73 15.84 -27.55 15.83
CA LEU A 73 14.63 -26.74 15.72
C LEU A 73 14.75 -25.29 16.24
N PRO A 74 15.31 -25.01 17.44
CA PRO A 74 15.44 -23.64 17.93
C PRO A 74 16.33 -22.77 17.03
N ASP A 75 17.43 -23.32 16.51
CA ASP A 75 18.34 -22.61 15.62
C ASP A 75 17.65 -22.25 14.29
N ILE A 76 16.82 -23.16 13.76
CA ILE A 76 16.02 -22.93 12.54
C ILE A 76 14.96 -21.85 12.79
N GLU A 77 14.29 -21.86 13.93
CA GLU A 77 13.31 -20.82 14.29
C GLU A 77 13.97 -19.44 14.45
N GLU A 78 15.15 -19.39 15.06
CA GLU A 78 15.90 -18.16 15.22
C GLU A 78 16.38 -17.62 13.87
N ALA A 79 16.90 -18.49 13.00
CA ALA A 79 17.27 -18.13 11.64
C ALA A 79 16.07 -17.59 10.84
N LYS A 80 14.89 -18.21 10.96
CA LYS A 80 13.64 -17.71 10.34
C LYS A 80 13.25 -16.34 10.87
N LYS A 81 13.35 -16.10 12.18
CA LYS A 81 13.06 -14.78 12.79
C LYS A 81 14.02 -13.71 12.30
N ARG A 82 15.32 -14.01 12.22
CA ARG A 82 16.35 -13.10 11.70
C ARG A 82 16.09 -12.76 10.23
N LEU A 83 15.78 -13.75 9.39
CA LEU A 83 15.40 -13.51 8.00
C LEU A 83 14.15 -12.64 7.90
N ALA A 84 13.11 -12.91 8.70
CA ALA A 84 11.89 -12.12 8.70
C ALA A 84 12.13 -10.65 9.05
N LEU A 85 13.06 -10.36 9.97
CA LEU A 85 13.46 -8.99 10.31
C LEU A 85 14.12 -8.30 9.12
N VAL A 86 15.10 -8.94 8.49
CA VAL A 86 15.79 -8.39 7.30
C VAL A 86 14.80 -8.12 6.16
N PHE A 87 13.85 -9.03 5.94
CA PHE A 87 12.79 -8.83 4.93
C PHE A 87 11.83 -7.69 5.29
N LYS A 88 11.54 -7.47 6.58
CA LYS A 88 10.69 -6.36 7.02
C LYS A 88 11.37 -5.01 6.76
N ASP A 89 12.65 -4.90 7.11
CA ASP A 89 13.43 -3.67 6.88
C ASP A 89 13.53 -3.38 5.37
N TYR A 90 13.76 -4.41 4.56
CA TYR A 90 13.74 -4.29 3.09
C TYR A 90 12.37 -3.84 2.55
N GLN A 91 11.27 -4.38 3.08
CA GLN A 91 9.91 -3.97 2.70
C GLN A 91 9.64 -2.50 3.04
N GLU A 92 10.14 -2.00 4.17
CA GLU A 92 9.96 -0.60 4.56
C GLU A 92 10.76 0.37 3.66
N ILE A 93 11.93 -0.04 3.19
CA ILE A 93 12.78 0.74 2.28
C ILE A 93 12.20 0.78 0.84
N PHE A 94 11.73 -0.37 0.33
CA PHE A 94 11.30 -0.49 -1.08
C PHE A 94 9.78 -0.42 -1.28
N GLN A 95 8.97 -0.45 -0.23
CA GLN A 95 7.57 0.00 -0.27
C GLN A 95 7.44 1.35 0.42
N PRO A 96 7.72 2.48 -0.26
CA PRO A 96 7.30 3.78 0.24
C PRO A 96 5.78 3.75 0.38
N ALA A 97 5.30 3.58 1.61
CA ALA A 97 3.90 3.49 2.00
C ALA A 97 3.02 2.97 0.87
N ALA A 98 3.03 1.65 0.63
CA ALA A 98 2.05 1.01 -0.22
C ALA A 98 0.69 1.62 0.09
N VAL A 99 0.20 2.39 -0.89
CA VAL A 99 -1.10 3.06 -0.91
C VAL A 99 -2.06 2.13 -0.22
N LYS A 100 -2.46 2.47 1.01
CA LYS A 100 -3.41 1.69 1.80
C LYS A 100 -4.65 1.56 0.93
N LYS A 101 -4.74 0.49 0.14
CA LYS A 101 -5.94 0.08 -0.56
C LYS A 101 -6.85 -0.40 0.54
N ARG A 102 -7.47 0.57 1.22
CA ARG A 102 -8.66 0.34 2.03
C ARG A 102 -9.55 -0.47 1.14
N THR A 103 -9.73 -1.75 1.47
CA THR A 103 -10.77 -2.59 0.94
C THR A 103 -12.08 -1.94 1.39
N LEU A 104 -12.49 -0.92 0.64
CA LEU A 104 -13.81 -0.35 0.73
C LEU A 104 -14.73 -1.52 0.41
N LYS A 105 -15.32 -2.12 1.46
CA LYS A 105 -16.49 -2.98 1.34
C LYS A 105 -17.42 -2.25 0.39
N ARG A 106 -17.48 -2.77 -0.84
CA ARG A 106 -18.18 -2.18 -1.97
C ARG A 106 -19.67 -2.37 -1.68
N ARG A 107 -20.21 -1.58 -0.75
CA ARG A 107 -21.65 -1.41 -0.56
C ARG A 107 -22.18 -1.17 -1.95
N LYS A 108 -23.02 -2.11 -2.44
CA LYS A 108 -23.69 -2.01 -3.74
C LYS A 108 -24.38 -0.64 -3.74
N ARG A 109 -23.71 0.35 -4.36
CA ARG A 109 -24.25 1.69 -4.50
C ARG A 109 -25.50 1.52 -5.34
N ARG A 110 -26.67 1.71 -4.72
CA ARG A 110 -27.92 1.94 -5.45
C ARG A 110 -27.55 2.86 -6.60
N LYS A 111 -27.75 2.40 -7.85
CA LYS A 111 -27.52 3.19 -9.05
C LYS A 111 -28.36 4.45 -8.89
N ARG A 112 -27.76 5.54 -8.40
CA ARG A 112 -28.38 6.87 -8.45
C ARG A 112 -28.64 7.10 -9.91
N ARG A 113 -29.92 7.22 -10.28
CA ARG A 113 -30.35 7.62 -11.63
C ARG A 113 -29.49 8.81 -12.03
N LYS A 114 -28.60 8.62 -12.99
CA LYS A 114 -27.77 9.71 -13.52
C LYS A 114 -28.77 10.66 -14.20
N LYS A 115 -29.01 11.83 -13.61
CA LYS A 115 -29.52 12.94 -14.41
C LYS A 115 -28.47 13.13 -15.52
N LEU A 116 -28.87 13.00 -16.78
CA LEU A 116 -28.06 13.29 -17.97
C LEU A 116 -27.80 14.81 -18.04
N GLY A 117 -27.13 15.35 -17.03
CA GLY A 117 -26.52 16.68 -17.13
C GLY A 117 -25.16 16.50 -17.80
N ARG A 118 -24.91 17.26 -18.87
CA ARG A 118 -23.57 17.41 -19.45
C ARG A 118 -22.57 17.69 -18.32
N ARG A 119 -21.45 16.97 -18.29
CA ARG A 119 -20.38 17.22 -17.31
C ARG A 119 -19.79 18.59 -17.64
N ILE A 120 -19.84 19.51 -16.68
CA ILE A 120 -19.26 20.85 -16.82
C ILE A 120 -17.81 20.77 -16.44
N GLU A 121 -16.96 21.31 -17.31
CA GLU A 121 -15.51 21.37 -17.15
C GLU A 121 -15.06 22.81 -16.95
N VAL A 122 -13.84 23.01 -16.46
CA VAL A 122 -13.29 24.36 -16.22
C VAL A 122 -13.16 25.14 -17.53
N ILE A 123 -12.88 24.43 -18.63
CA ILE A 123 -12.83 25.02 -19.97
C ILE A 123 -14.17 25.66 -20.40
N ASP A 124 -15.31 25.12 -19.94
CA ASP A 124 -16.62 25.71 -20.23
C ASP A 124 -16.77 27.08 -19.56
N LEU A 125 -16.20 27.27 -18.37
CA LEU A 125 -16.21 28.55 -17.66
C LEU A 125 -15.33 29.61 -18.33
N LEU A 126 -14.18 29.19 -18.86
CA LEU A 126 -13.28 30.05 -19.63
C LEU A 126 -13.90 30.47 -20.96
N LYS A 127 -14.50 29.51 -21.70
CA LYS A 127 -15.18 29.78 -22.98
C LYS A 127 -16.40 30.68 -22.83
N ALA A 128 -17.06 30.62 -21.68
CA ALA A 128 -18.19 31.49 -21.36
C ALA A 128 -17.78 32.84 -20.75
N GLU A 129 -16.47 33.11 -20.63
CA GLU A 129 -15.91 34.35 -20.06
C GLU A 129 -16.41 34.66 -18.64
N ILE A 130 -16.85 33.63 -17.91
CA ILE A 130 -17.32 33.75 -16.51
C ILE A 130 -16.13 33.92 -15.56
N ILE A 131 -15.00 33.32 -15.93
CA ILE A 131 -13.71 33.51 -15.27
C ILE A 131 -12.69 33.96 -16.34
N PRO A 132 -11.76 34.86 -15.99
CA PRO A 132 -10.74 35.31 -16.93
C PRO A 132 -9.77 34.18 -17.29
N LYS A 133 -9.09 34.32 -18.43
CA LYS A 133 -7.99 33.41 -18.79
C LYS A 133 -6.86 33.55 -17.77
N ASP A 134 -6.10 32.49 -17.58
CA ASP A 134 -4.95 32.47 -16.67
C ASP A 134 -5.33 32.77 -15.20
N THR A 135 -6.59 32.48 -14.82
CA THR A 135 -7.11 32.68 -13.46
C THR A 135 -6.31 31.89 -12.43
N VAL A 136 -5.84 32.59 -11.41
CA VAL A 136 -5.23 31.96 -10.23
C VAL A 136 -6.31 31.51 -9.26
N ILE A 137 -6.26 30.24 -8.88
CA ILE A 137 -7.08 29.64 -7.83
C ILE A 137 -6.23 29.33 -6.62
N PHE A 138 -6.79 29.49 -5.43
CA PHE A 138 -6.06 29.29 -4.19
C PHE A 138 -6.92 28.70 -3.09
N ARG A 139 -6.27 28.14 -2.08
CA ARG A 139 -6.91 27.67 -0.85
C ARG A 139 -5.90 27.65 0.29
N THR A 140 -6.28 28.20 1.44
CA THR A 140 -5.54 28.00 2.69
C THR A 140 -6.10 26.78 3.40
N TYR A 141 -5.25 25.80 3.70
CA TYR A 141 -5.63 24.59 4.43
C TYR A 141 -4.52 24.17 5.38
N LYS A 142 -4.89 23.93 6.66
CA LYS A 142 -3.94 23.60 7.73
C LYS A 142 -2.75 24.57 7.82
N GLY A 143 -3.01 25.87 7.66
CA GLY A 143 -2.00 26.92 7.70
C GLY A 143 -1.15 27.07 6.43
N ILE A 144 -1.27 26.16 5.45
CA ILE A 144 -0.53 26.22 4.19
C ILE A 144 -1.42 26.85 3.11
N ARG A 145 -0.88 27.83 2.38
CA ARG A 145 -1.54 28.44 1.21
C ARG A 145 -1.15 27.67 -0.04
N TYR A 146 -2.12 27.03 -0.66
CA TYR A 146 -1.98 26.34 -1.93
C TYR A 146 -2.47 27.23 -3.06
N GLU A 147 -1.70 27.29 -4.14
CA GLU A 147 -2.01 28.06 -5.33
C GLU A 147 -1.90 27.19 -6.58
N ALA A 148 -2.78 27.45 -7.54
CA ALA A 148 -2.78 26.83 -8.84
C ALA A 148 -3.27 27.85 -9.89
N GLN A 149 -2.84 27.69 -11.12
CA GLN A 149 -3.24 28.53 -12.24
C GLN A 149 -4.07 27.71 -13.22
N ILE A 150 -5.16 28.28 -13.71
CA ILE A 150 -5.97 27.68 -14.77
C ILE A 150 -5.37 28.12 -16.11
N ASP A 151 -4.79 27.17 -16.85
CA ASP A 151 -4.29 27.38 -18.21
C ASP A 151 -5.44 27.63 -19.20
N ARG A 152 -5.13 28.19 -20.37
CA ARG A 152 -6.08 28.50 -21.46
C ARG A 152 -6.85 27.27 -21.95
N ASN A 153 -6.28 26.09 -21.78
CA ASN A 153 -6.91 24.81 -22.10
C ASN A 153 -7.88 24.30 -21.01
N GLY A 154 -8.08 25.05 -19.92
CA GLY A 154 -8.87 24.64 -18.77
C GLY A 154 -8.18 23.62 -17.86
N LYS A 155 -6.88 23.39 -18.07
CA LYS A 155 -6.04 22.55 -17.19
C LYS A 155 -5.60 23.36 -15.98
N ILE A 156 -5.45 22.68 -14.84
CA ILE A 156 -5.00 23.30 -13.59
C ILE A 156 -3.53 22.96 -13.40
N VAL A 157 -2.69 23.98 -13.38
CA VAL A 157 -1.25 23.90 -13.20
C VAL A 157 -0.93 24.32 -11.77
N THR A 158 -0.24 23.48 -11.01
CA THR A 158 0.17 23.80 -9.64
C THR A 158 1.60 23.35 -9.41
N THR A 159 2.32 24.10 -8.58
CA THR A 159 3.66 23.75 -8.15
C THR A 159 3.59 23.19 -6.74
N PHE A 160 3.88 21.90 -6.60
CA PHE A 160 3.86 21.22 -5.30
C PHE A 160 5.14 20.41 -5.14
N ASN A 161 5.83 20.59 -4.00
CA ASN A 161 7.12 19.96 -3.70
C ASN A 161 8.18 20.20 -4.81
N GLY A 162 8.26 21.42 -5.34
CA GLY A 162 9.23 21.79 -6.38
C GLY A 162 8.95 21.20 -7.77
N ARG A 163 7.81 20.52 -7.97
CA ARG A 163 7.40 19.96 -9.26
C ARG A 163 6.14 20.65 -9.78
N VAL A 164 6.16 20.99 -11.06
CA VAL A 164 4.98 21.47 -11.79
C VAL A 164 4.12 20.27 -12.16
N GLN A 165 2.84 20.31 -11.79
CA GLN A 165 1.86 19.26 -12.08
C GLN A 165 0.65 19.85 -12.79
N MET A 166 0.14 19.12 -13.78
CA MET A 166 -1.02 19.52 -14.58
C MET A 166 -2.18 18.55 -14.36
N PHE A 167 -3.37 19.10 -14.19
CA PHE A 167 -4.57 18.32 -13.91
C PHE A 167 -5.73 18.71 -14.81
N ASP A 168 -6.49 17.71 -15.27
CA ASP A 168 -7.70 17.91 -16.09
C ASP A 168 -8.95 18.20 -15.23
N SER A 169 -8.85 18.14 -13.90
CA SER A 169 -10.00 18.46 -13.04
C SER A 169 -9.62 19.16 -11.72
N PRO A 170 -10.49 20.05 -11.21
CA PRO A 170 -10.31 20.70 -9.91
C PRO A 170 -10.14 19.72 -8.76
N SER A 171 -10.85 18.58 -8.83
CA SER A 171 -10.81 17.57 -7.76
C SER A 171 -9.49 16.80 -7.77
N ALA A 172 -8.95 16.48 -8.94
CA ALA A 172 -7.65 15.83 -9.04
C ALA A 172 -6.55 16.73 -8.43
N ALA A 173 -6.52 18.02 -8.78
CA ALA A 173 -5.57 18.97 -8.22
C ALA A 173 -5.69 19.07 -6.68
N ALA A 174 -6.92 19.17 -6.14
CA ALA A 174 -7.14 19.27 -4.69
C ALA A 174 -6.73 17.99 -3.93
N VAL A 175 -6.99 16.82 -4.51
CA VAL A 175 -6.62 15.52 -3.91
C VAL A 175 -5.11 15.39 -3.84
N THR A 176 -4.38 15.76 -4.89
CA THR A 176 -2.92 15.65 -4.90
C THR A 176 -2.25 16.54 -3.84
N LEU A 177 -2.82 17.73 -3.59
CA LEU A 177 -2.28 18.66 -2.59
C LEU A 177 -2.62 18.26 -1.15
N THR A 178 -3.78 17.64 -0.94
CA THR A 178 -4.27 17.33 0.42
C THR A 178 -4.11 15.86 0.82
N ASN A 179 -3.79 14.98 -0.13
CA ASN A 179 -3.86 13.52 0.00
C ASN A 179 -5.20 12.99 0.54
N LEU A 180 -6.28 13.78 0.40
CA LEU A 180 -7.61 13.45 0.87
C LEU A 180 -8.61 13.62 -0.28
N SER A 181 -9.70 12.85 -0.24
CA SER A 181 -10.79 13.03 -1.21
C SER A 181 -11.46 14.39 -0.99
N GLN A 182 -11.24 15.32 -1.92
CA GLN A 182 -11.80 16.67 -1.87
C GLN A 182 -12.74 16.94 -3.04
N ASN A 183 -13.79 17.71 -2.79
CA ASN A 183 -14.60 18.26 -3.86
C ASN A 183 -13.91 19.50 -4.42
N GLY A 184 -13.17 19.34 -5.52
CA GLY A 184 -12.37 20.41 -6.11
C GLY A 184 -13.15 21.68 -6.44
N TRP A 185 -14.43 21.58 -6.82
CA TRP A 185 -15.24 22.76 -7.14
C TRP A 185 -15.47 23.66 -5.93
N LYS A 186 -15.61 23.08 -4.73
CA LYS A 186 -15.79 23.84 -3.48
C LYS A 186 -14.46 24.15 -2.79
N TRP A 187 -13.43 23.38 -3.11
CA TRP A 187 -12.12 23.51 -2.48
C TRP A 187 -11.41 24.77 -2.90
N TRP A 188 -11.45 25.07 -4.20
CA TRP A 188 -10.73 26.17 -4.80
C TRP A 188 -11.50 27.48 -4.69
N PHE A 189 -10.79 28.52 -4.29
CA PHE A 189 -11.27 29.90 -4.34
C PHE A 189 -10.64 30.62 -5.52
N VAL A 190 -11.43 31.48 -6.14
CA VAL A 190 -11.02 32.43 -7.15
C VAL A 190 -11.18 33.83 -6.54
N SER A 191 -10.24 34.72 -6.82
CA SER A 191 -10.36 36.14 -6.50
C SER A 191 -10.52 36.92 -7.80
N ILE A 192 -11.72 37.40 -8.07
CA ILE A 192 -12.03 38.29 -9.19
C ILE A 192 -12.61 39.57 -8.60
N ASP A 193 -12.10 40.73 -9.03
CA ASP A 193 -12.55 42.07 -8.58
C ASP A 193 -12.56 42.25 -7.06
N GLY A 194 -11.52 41.73 -6.39
CA GLY A 194 -11.39 41.76 -4.92
C GLY A 194 -12.38 40.87 -4.16
N LYS A 195 -13.26 40.14 -4.85
CA LYS A 195 -14.23 39.23 -4.25
C LYS A 195 -13.70 37.80 -4.32
N LYS A 196 -13.48 37.21 -3.15
CA LYS A 196 -13.14 35.80 -2.99
C LYS A 196 -14.41 34.95 -3.06
N ARG A 197 -14.51 34.06 -4.06
CA ARG A 197 -15.62 33.12 -4.20
C ARG A 197 -15.13 31.72 -4.51
N GLU A 198 -15.93 30.71 -4.16
CA GLU A 198 -15.65 29.31 -4.53
C GLU A 198 -15.78 29.12 -6.05
N LEU A 199 -14.99 28.21 -6.62
CA LEU A 199 -15.10 27.87 -8.05
C LEU A 199 -16.50 27.30 -8.40
N ASP A 200 -17.16 26.63 -7.45
CA ASP A 200 -18.54 26.12 -7.57
C ASP A 200 -19.57 27.25 -7.77
N TYR A 201 -19.29 28.46 -7.29
CA TYR A 201 -20.15 29.63 -7.52
C TYR A 201 -20.25 29.94 -9.02
N TYR A 202 -19.11 30.07 -9.69
CA TYR A 202 -19.02 30.34 -11.13
C TYR A 202 -19.59 29.19 -11.97
N ARG A 203 -19.44 27.95 -11.49
CA ARG A 203 -20.09 26.79 -12.11
C ARG A 203 -21.61 26.88 -12.07
N LYS A 204 -22.20 27.33 -10.96
CA LYS A 204 -23.66 27.51 -10.85
C LYS A 204 -24.15 28.66 -11.72
N GLU A 205 -23.39 29.76 -11.78
CA GLU A 205 -23.67 30.86 -12.71
C GLU A 205 -23.69 30.38 -14.16
N TYR A 206 -22.72 29.54 -14.56
CA TYR A 206 -22.72 28.92 -15.89
C TYR A 206 -23.99 28.09 -16.15
N ILE A 207 -24.39 27.21 -15.22
CA ILE A 207 -25.60 26.39 -15.36
C ILE A 207 -26.84 27.27 -15.52
N LYS A 208 -26.93 28.35 -14.74
CA LYS A 208 -28.05 29.28 -14.78
C LYS A 208 -28.11 30.01 -16.13
N ASN A 209 -26.97 30.46 -16.64
CA ASN A 209 -26.85 31.13 -17.93
C ASN A 209 -27.15 30.18 -19.10
N GLU A 210 -26.65 28.94 -19.05
CA GLU A 210 -26.94 27.91 -20.04
C GLU A 210 -28.44 27.57 -20.07
N ALA A 211 -29.07 27.44 -18.89
CA ALA A 211 -30.51 27.20 -18.80
C ALA A 211 -31.35 28.37 -19.34
N LYS A 212 -30.88 29.62 -19.17
CA LYS A 212 -31.52 30.81 -19.74
C LYS A 212 -31.38 30.86 -21.27
N ARG A 213 -30.23 30.47 -21.82
CA ARG A 213 -29.99 30.44 -23.29
C ARG A 213 -30.79 29.35 -24.03
N ARG A 214 -31.22 28.31 -23.33
CA ARG A 214 -32.01 27.20 -23.90
C ARG A 214 -33.53 27.41 -23.84
N ARG A 215 -33.98 28.50 -23.20
CA ARG A 215 -35.38 28.93 -23.19
C ARG A 215 -35.56 30.00 -24.24
#